data_AF-A0A832M219-F1
#
_entry.id   AF-A0A832M219-F1
#
_cell.length_a   1.000
_cell.length_b   1.000
_cell.length_c   1.000
_cell.angle_alpha   90.00
_cell.angle_beta   90.00
_cell.angle_gamma   90.00
#
_symmetry.space_group_name_H-M   'P 1'
#
loop_
_entity.id
_entity.type
_entity.pdbx_description
1 polymer ?
#
loop_
_entity_poly.entity_id
_entity_poly.type
_entity_poly.pdbx_seq_one_letter_code
_entity_poly.pdbx_strand_id
1 'polypeptide(L)'
;MRFAELLDRLAYPAGTLIKRSFERAGFGDVDEVVERSPRDFLLKLALLLDDEREAKLFVYMVAKILEREHGITIDADRWLEAFELDDSGYVRDWLAKLDSLLR
;
A
#
# COMPACT_ATOMS: atom_id res chain seq x y z
N MET A 1 9.73 6.58 2.35
CA MET A 1 9.50 6.15 0.95
C MET A 1 8.05 6.32 0.57
N ARG A 2 7.77 6.37 -0.72
CA ARG A 2 6.42 6.32 -1.27
C ARG A 2 5.87 4.89 -1.27
N PHE A 3 4.55 4.72 -1.40
CA PHE A 3 3.94 3.38 -1.34
C PHE A 3 4.29 2.55 -2.58
N ALA A 4 4.27 3.15 -3.77
CA ALA A 4 4.73 2.47 -4.98
C ALA A 4 6.21 2.09 -4.91
N GLU A 5 7.05 2.93 -4.29
CA GLU A 5 8.47 2.58 -4.07
C GLU A 5 8.62 1.37 -3.15
N LEU A 6 7.82 1.30 -2.08
CA LEU A 6 7.75 0.12 -1.21
C LEU A 6 7.37 -1.11 -2.03
N LEU A 7 6.33 -1.04 -2.85
CA LEU A 7 5.90 -2.18 -3.67
C LEU A 7 6.98 -2.65 -4.64
N ASP A 8 7.69 -1.74 -5.31
CA ASP A 8 8.81 -2.10 -6.18
C ASP A 8 10.00 -2.66 -5.40
N ARG A 9 10.21 -2.23 -4.15
CA ARG A 9 11.23 -2.79 -3.26
C ARG A 9 10.92 -4.21 -2.84
N LEU A 10 9.65 -4.52 -2.60
CA LEU A 10 9.18 -5.87 -2.25
C LEU A 10 9.11 -6.79 -3.46
N ALA A 11 8.58 -6.30 -4.59
CA ALA A 11 8.35 -7.11 -5.79
C ALA A 11 8.33 -6.26 -7.06
N TYR A 12 9.50 -5.83 -7.56
CA TYR A 12 9.59 -5.11 -8.83
C TYR A 12 8.98 -5.93 -9.99
N PRO A 13 8.12 -5.36 -10.86
CA PRO A 13 7.75 -3.95 -10.98
C PRO A 13 6.34 -3.59 -10.44
N ALA A 14 5.91 -4.16 -9.31
CA ALA A 14 4.55 -3.99 -8.78
C ALA A 14 4.15 -2.53 -8.56
N GLY A 15 5.04 -1.71 -7.99
CA GLY A 15 4.83 -0.27 -7.78
C GLY A 15 4.69 0.50 -9.09
N THR A 16 5.52 0.16 -10.08
CA THR A 16 5.43 0.74 -11.42
C THR A 16 4.12 0.36 -12.12
N LEU A 17 3.65 -0.87 -11.95
CA LEU A 17 2.39 -1.34 -12.54
C LEU A 17 1.18 -0.67 -11.89
N ILE A 18 1.12 -0.58 -10.56
CA ILE A 18 -0.03 0.03 -9.88
C ILE A 18 -0.16 1.52 -10.21
N LYS A 19 0.98 2.25 -10.31
CA LYS A 19 1.01 3.64 -10.78
C LYS A 19 0.31 3.80 -12.13
N ARG A 20 0.74 3.00 -13.11
CA ARG A 20 0.17 3.03 -14.46
C ARG A 20 -1.32 2.66 -14.47
N SER A 21 -1.74 1.71 -13.64
CA SER A 21 -3.15 1.33 -13.54
C SER A 21 -4.02 2.46 -12.99
N PHE A 22 -3.57 3.14 -11.93
CA PHE A 22 -4.27 4.28 -11.34
C PHE A 22 -4.35 5.46 -12.32
N GLU A 23 -3.26 5.79 -13.02
CA GLU A 23 -3.24 6.82 -14.05
C GLU A 23 -4.21 6.51 -15.20
N ARG A 24 -4.20 5.27 -15.71
CA ARG A 24 -5.09 4.85 -16.81
C ARG A 24 -6.56 4.87 -16.44
N ALA A 25 -6.88 4.58 -15.19
CA ALA A 25 -8.25 4.65 -14.67
C ALA A 25 -8.69 6.09 -14.33
N GLY A 26 -7.80 7.08 -14.44
CA GLY A 26 -8.10 8.48 -14.10
C GLY A 26 -8.16 8.74 -12.59
N PHE A 27 -7.57 7.87 -11.77
CA PHE A 27 -7.59 7.98 -10.31
C PHE A 27 -6.53 8.92 -9.73
N GLY A 28 -5.59 9.36 -10.56
CA GLY A 28 -4.47 10.24 -10.18
C GLY A 28 -3.23 9.46 -9.77
N ASP A 29 -2.30 10.15 -9.09
CA ASP A 29 -1.09 9.53 -8.55
C ASP A 29 -1.45 8.64 -7.34
N VAL A 30 -1.13 7.35 -7.42
CA VAL A 30 -1.38 6.37 -6.36
C VAL A 30 -0.72 6.76 -5.04
N ASP A 31 0.47 7.36 -5.07
CA ASP A 31 1.21 7.73 -3.87
C ASP A 31 0.52 8.89 -3.14
N GLU A 32 0.00 9.87 -3.90
CA GLU A 32 -0.80 10.97 -3.34
C GLU A 32 -2.14 10.46 -2.79
N VAL A 33 -2.77 9.50 -3.47
CA VAL A 33 -4.02 8.90 -3.00
C VAL A 33 -3.79 8.18 -1.67
N VAL A 34 -2.77 7.32 -1.56
CA VAL A 34 -2.44 6.61 -0.31
C VAL A 34 -2.10 7.59 0.81
N GLU A 35 -1.34 8.65 0.52
CA GLU A 35 -0.94 9.63 1.53
C GLU A 35 -2.14 10.44 2.05
N ARG A 36 -3.06 10.82 1.15
CA ARG A 36 -4.24 11.61 1.51
C ARG A 36 -5.31 10.78 2.17
N SER A 37 -5.65 9.64 1.58
CA SER A 37 -6.72 8.75 2.02
C SER A 37 -6.40 7.29 1.65
N PRO A 38 -5.79 6.52 2.58
CA PRO A 38 -5.60 5.08 2.43
C PRO A 38 -6.90 4.34 2.09
N ARG A 39 -8.05 4.83 2.57
CA ARG A 39 -9.36 4.23 2.26
C ARG A 39 -9.76 4.46 0.81
N ASP A 40 -9.54 5.67 0.27
CA ASP A 40 -9.76 5.98 -1.14
C ASP A 40 -8.87 5.11 -2.03
N PHE A 41 -7.60 4.89 -1.64
CA PHE A 41 -6.74 3.92 -2.32
C PHE A 41 -7.34 2.51 -2.34
N LEU A 42 -7.78 2.01 -1.18
CA LEU A 42 -8.35 0.66 -1.07
C LEU A 42 -9.60 0.48 -1.93
N LEU A 43 -10.50 1.47 -1.93
CA LEU A 43 -11.71 1.47 -2.75
C LEU A 43 -11.39 1.49 -4.25
N LYS A 44 -10.44 2.33 -4.68
CA LYS A 44 -9.99 2.39 -6.07
C LYS A 44 -9.29 1.12 -6.52
N LEU A 45 -8.50 0.51 -5.64
CA LEU A 45 -7.89 -0.78 -5.92
C LEU A 45 -8.95 -1.87 -6.08
N ALA A 46 -9.98 -1.89 -5.23
CA ALA A 46 -11.11 -2.82 -5.37
C ALA A 46 -11.82 -2.63 -6.71
N LEU A 47 -12.01 -1.39 -7.18
CA LEU A 47 -12.57 -1.11 -8.51
C LEU A 47 -11.68 -1.61 -9.65
N LEU A 48 -10.35 -1.54 -9.51
CA LEU A 48 -9.42 -2.06 -10.53
C LEU A 48 -9.39 -3.59 -10.59
N LEU A 49 -9.58 -4.25 -9.44
CA LEU A 49 -9.55 -5.71 -9.32
C LEU A 49 -10.93 -6.36 -9.50
N ASP A 50 -12.00 -5.56 -9.49
CA ASP A 50 -13.39 -6.03 -9.42
C ASP A 50 -13.68 -6.95 -8.21
N ASP A 51 -12.88 -6.79 -7.14
CA ASP A 51 -13.01 -7.57 -5.91
C ASP A 51 -12.42 -6.80 -4.69
N GLU A 52 -13.29 -6.46 -3.74
CA GLU A 52 -12.89 -5.82 -2.48
C GLU A 52 -12.00 -6.71 -1.61
N ARG A 53 -12.22 -8.03 -1.62
CA ARG A 53 -11.44 -8.98 -0.82
C ARG A 53 -10.02 -9.08 -1.35
N GLU A 54 -9.83 -9.10 -2.66
CA GLU A 54 -8.49 -9.10 -3.25
C GLU A 54 -7.73 -7.81 -2.95
N ALA A 55 -8.40 -6.65 -2.98
CA ALA A 55 -7.78 -5.38 -2.61
C ALA A 55 -7.32 -5.35 -1.14
N LYS A 56 -8.14 -5.87 -0.22
CA LYS A 56 -7.76 -6.01 1.20
C LYS A 56 -6.61 -6.99 1.38
N LEU A 57 -6.67 -8.13 0.70
CA LEU A 57 -5.60 -9.12 0.74
C LEU A 57 -4.29 -8.55 0.22
N PHE A 58 -4.32 -7.74 -0.84
CA PHE A 58 -3.15 -7.05 -1.36
C PHE A 58 -2.49 -6.19 -0.29
N VAL A 59 -3.25 -5.33 0.40
CA VAL A 59 -2.74 -4.46 1.47
C VAL A 59 -2.18 -5.28 2.62
N TYR A 60 -2.89 -6.31 3.06
CA TYR A 60 -2.45 -7.22 4.13
C TYR A 60 -1.14 -7.93 3.76
N MET A 61 -1.02 -8.41 2.52
CA MET A 61 0.15 -9.14 2.05
C MET A 61 1.41 -8.28 2.03
N VAL A 62 1.31 -6.96 1.80
CA VAL A 62 2.46 -6.05 1.93
C VAL A 62 3.09 -6.15 3.32
N ALA A 63 2.28 -6.11 4.37
CA ALA A 63 2.76 -6.26 5.75
C ALA A 63 3.33 -7.67 6.01
N LYS A 64 2.72 -8.72 5.44
CA LYS A 64 3.23 -10.09 5.60
C LYS A 64 4.54 -10.36 4.88
N ILE A 65 4.77 -9.74 3.72
CA ILE A 65 6.06 -9.82 3.01
C ILE A 65 7.13 -9.10 3.83
N LEU A 66 6.83 -7.90 4.36
CA LEU A 66 7.73 -7.19 5.26
C LEU A 66 8.13 -8.02 6.48
N GLU A 67 7.17 -8.71 7.11
CA GLU A 67 7.42 -9.60 8.24
C GLU A 67 8.30 -10.81 7.84
N ARG A 68 7.93 -11.53 6.78
CA ARG A 68 8.60 -12.78 6.39
C ARG A 68 9.95 -12.60 5.73
N GLU A 69 10.07 -11.62 4.83
CA GLU A 69 11.23 -11.50 3.94
C GLU A 69 12.23 -10.45 4.45
N HIS A 70 11.75 -9.48 5.23
CA HIS A 70 12.59 -8.39 5.75
C HIS A 70 12.71 -8.39 7.27
N GLY A 71 12.03 -9.31 7.99
CA GLY A 71 12.08 -9.41 9.45
C GLY A 71 11.51 -8.17 10.16
N ILE A 72 10.70 -7.36 9.46
CA ILE A 72 10.12 -6.15 10.01
C ILE A 72 8.85 -6.51 10.76
N THR A 73 8.86 -6.31 12.08
CA THR A 73 7.68 -6.53 12.92
C THR A 73 6.64 -5.45 12.67
N ILE A 74 5.68 -5.75 11.81
CA ILE A 74 4.49 -4.94 11.53
C ILE A 74 3.25 -5.80 11.77
N ASP A 75 2.28 -5.24 12.48
CA ASP A 75 0.98 -5.89 12.67
C ASP A 75 0.17 -5.75 11.37
N ALA A 76 -0.01 -6.87 10.67
CA ALA A 76 -0.68 -6.89 9.38
C ALA A 76 -2.18 -6.59 9.48
N ASP A 77 -2.82 -6.94 10.60
CA ASP A 77 -4.23 -6.63 10.83
C ASP A 77 -4.39 -5.14 11.10
N ARG A 78 -3.52 -4.55 11.94
CA ARG A 78 -3.53 -3.10 12.18
C ARG A 78 -3.15 -2.30 10.92
N TRP A 79 -2.24 -2.82 10.11
CA TRP A 79 -1.89 -2.22 8.82
C TRP A 79 -3.09 -2.18 7.89
N LEU A 80 -3.80 -3.30 7.70
CA LEU A 80 -5.02 -3.33 6.90
C LEU A 80 -6.12 -2.42 7.48
N GLU A 81 -6.33 -2.46 8.80
CA GLU A 81 -7.31 -1.62 9.49
C GLU A 81 -7.05 -0.13 9.25
N ALA A 82 -5.79 0.30 9.20
CA ALA A 82 -5.44 1.68 8.88
C ALA A 82 -5.89 2.09 7.47
N PHE A 83 -5.89 1.18 6.49
CA PHE A 83 -6.47 1.43 5.17
C PHE A 83 -8.00 1.44 5.20
N GLU A 84 -8.63 0.56 5.97
CA GLU A 84 -10.09 0.51 6.07
C GLU A 84 -10.70 1.72 6.81
N LEU A 85 -10.03 2.20 7.85
CA LEU A 85 -10.47 3.31 8.71
C LEU A 85 -9.92 4.68 8.28
N ASP A 86 -9.19 4.74 7.17
CA ASP A 86 -8.58 5.97 6.64
C ASP A 86 -7.58 6.65 7.59
N ASP A 87 -6.80 5.84 8.32
CA ASP A 87 -5.75 6.32 9.24
C ASP A 87 -4.47 6.70 8.48
N SER A 88 -4.54 7.82 7.75
CA SER A 88 -3.41 8.35 6.98
C SER A 88 -2.20 8.72 7.86
N GLY A 89 -2.40 8.94 9.16
CA GLY A 89 -1.30 9.19 10.10
C GLY A 89 -0.44 7.94 10.28
N TYR A 90 -1.08 6.83 10.65
CA TYR A 90 -0.41 5.55 10.83
C TYR A 90 0.32 5.08 9.57
N VAL A 91 -0.33 5.17 8.40
CA VAL A 91 0.26 4.74 7.12
C VAL A 91 1.50 5.58 6.78
N ARG A 92 1.44 6.92 6.94
CA ARG A 92 2.60 7.80 6.67
C ARG A 92 3.76 7.53 7.61
N ASP A 93 3.51 7.35 8.90
CA ASP A 93 4.55 7.07 9.88
C ASP A 93 5.27 5.75 9.57
N TRP A 94 4.54 4.72 9.16
CA TRP A 94 5.13 3.46 8.71
C TRP A 94 5.91 3.60 7.42
N LEU A 95 5.39 4.29 6.40
CA LEU A 95 6.13 4.52 5.15
C LEU A 95 7.43 5.32 5.36
N ALA A 96 7.45 6.25 6.33
CA ALA A 96 8.65 6.94 6.75
C ALA A 96 9.62 6.02 7.49
N LYS A 97 9.13 5.16 8.39
CA LYS A 97 9.94 4.17 9.11
C LYS A 97 10.52 3.11 8.18
N LEU A 98 9.76 2.63 7.21
CA LEU A 98 10.22 1.64 6.22
C LEU A 98 11.33 2.20 5.34
N ASP A 99 11.35 3.51 5.08
CA ASP A 99 12.46 4.19 4.40
C ASP A 99 13.81 3.96 5.06
N SER A 100 13.85 3.94 6.39
CA SER A 100 15.10 3.75 7.13
C SER A 100 15.43 2.27 7.34
N LEU A 101 14.42 1.41 7.43
CA LEU A 101 14.59 -0.03 7.66
C LEU A 101 14.97 -0.81 6.40
N LEU A 102 14.59 -0.35 5.22
CA LEU A 102 14.81 -1.05 3.95
C LEU A 102 15.95 -0.45 3.10
N ARG A 103 16.77 0.42 3.69
CA ARG A 103 17.98 0.98 3.07
C ARG A 103 19.04 -0.08 2.84
#